data_AF-A0A955TEV8-F1
#
_entry.id   AF-A0A955TEV8-F1
#
_cell.length_a   1.000
_cell.length_b   1.000
_cell.length_c   1.000
_cell.angle_alpha   90.00
_cell.angle_beta   90.00
_cell.angle_gamma   90.00
#
_symmetry.space_group_name_H-M   'P 1'
#
loop_
_entity.id
_entity.type
_entity.pdbx_description
1 polymer ?
#
loop_
_entity_poly.entity_id
_entity_poly.type
_entity_poly.pdbx_seq_one_letter_code
_entity_poly.pdbx_strand_id
1 'polypeptide(L)'
;MDIHRHSKVFTILGIMALTGMGMPFPNQALAESVLLQEGLGRHHFPISSNGAMAQRYFDQGLILSFGFNHAEAARSFQEAQRRDSNCAMCYWGEALVLGPNINAPMDLSVVPQAFS
;
A
#
# COMPACT_ATOMS: atom_id res chain seq x y z
N MET A 1 3.65 50.64 -36.00
CA MET A 1 3.58 51.43 -34.75
C MET A 1 2.78 50.63 -33.75
N ASP A 2 3.38 50.50 -32.58
CA ASP A 2 3.13 49.61 -31.45
C ASP A 2 1.80 49.89 -30.72
N ILE A 3 1.18 48.83 -30.16
CA ILE A 3 0.67 48.71 -28.77
C ILE A 3 -0.47 47.66 -28.70
N HIS A 4 -0.06 46.39 -28.62
CA HIS A 4 -0.81 45.34 -27.93
C HIS A 4 0.11 44.71 -26.90
N ARG A 5 0.12 45.26 -25.68
CA ARG A 5 0.81 44.61 -24.56
C ARG A 5 0.12 44.90 -23.23
N HIS A 6 -0.63 43.90 -22.79
CA HIS A 6 -0.91 43.49 -21.41
C HIS A 6 -1.16 44.59 -20.37
N SER A 7 -2.45 44.84 -20.09
CA SER A 7 -2.91 45.46 -18.85
C SER A 7 -2.50 44.59 -17.65
N LYS A 8 -1.51 45.08 -16.89
CA LYS A 8 -1.10 44.56 -15.59
C LYS A 8 -2.01 45.15 -14.53
N VAL A 9 -2.99 44.42 -14.01
CA VAL A 9 -3.51 44.60 -12.65
C VAL A 9 -4.17 43.27 -12.25
N PHE A 10 -3.64 42.60 -11.24
CA PHE A 10 -4.38 42.00 -10.11
C PHE A 10 -3.37 41.28 -9.21
N THR A 11 -2.60 42.10 -8.50
CA THR A 11 -2.05 41.72 -7.20
C THR A 11 -3.22 41.66 -6.22
N ILE A 12 -3.60 40.46 -5.77
CA ILE A 12 -4.27 40.31 -4.47
C ILE A 12 -3.57 39.15 -3.76
N LEU A 13 -2.54 39.53 -3.00
CA LEU A 13 -2.10 38.78 -1.83
C LEU A 13 -3.18 39.01 -0.77
N GLY A 14 -3.93 37.96 -0.43
CA GLY A 14 -4.94 38.00 0.63
C GLY A 14 -4.60 36.97 1.69
N ILE A 15 -3.66 37.30 2.59
CA ILE A 15 -3.51 36.60 3.87
C ILE A 15 -4.71 37.00 4.72
N MET A 16 -5.58 36.04 5.03
CA MET A 16 -6.56 36.20 6.11
C MET A 16 -6.38 35.00 7.06
N ALA A 17 -5.53 35.21 8.06
CA ALA A 17 -5.52 34.39 9.26
C ALA A 17 -6.79 34.72 10.05
N LEU A 18 -7.74 33.79 10.08
CA LEU A 18 -8.86 33.79 11.01
C LEU A 18 -8.81 32.46 11.77
N THR A 19 -8.46 32.57 13.04
CA THR A 19 -8.53 31.54 14.07
C THR A 19 -9.93 30.94 14.16
N GLY A 20 -10.03 29.62 14.24
CA GLY A 20 -11.24 28.92 14.68
C GLY A 20 -11.37 27.53 14.09
N MET A 21 -11.32 26.49 14.95
CA MET A 21 -11.57 25.07 14.67
C MET A 21 -11.06 24.56 13.31
N GLY A 22 -9.90 23.89 13.33
CA GLY A 22 -9.57 22.96 12.26
C GLY A 22 -10.72 21.97 12.11
N MET A 23 -11.50 22.11 11.04
CA MET A 23 -12.37 21.04 10.58
C MET A 23 -11.46 19.81 10.46
N PRO A 24 -11.72 18.71 11.19
CA PRO A 24 -11.00 17.50 10.93
C PRO A 24 -11.32 17.17 9.47
N PHE A 25 -10.32 17.22 8.60
CA PHE A 25 -10.39 16.44 7.37
C PHE A 25 -10.76 15.05 7.85
N PRO A 26 -11.94 14.49 7.49
CA PRO A 26 -12.24 13.14 7.87
C PRO A 26 -11.08 12.32 7.32
N ASN A 27 -10.26 11.79 8.21
CA ASN A 27 -9.25 10.81 7.88
C ASN A 27 -9.98 9.50 7.59
N GLN A 28 -10.87 9.54 6.61
CA GLN A 28 -11.30 8.38 5.88
C GLN A 28 -10.18 8.13 4.87
N ALA A 29 -9.06 7.62 5.37
CA ALA A 29 -8.39 6.60 4.61
C ALA A 29 -9.44 5.50 4.41
N LEU A 30 -10.25 5.65 3.35
CA LEU A 30 -10.99 4.53 2.79
C LEU A 30 -9.94 3.44 2.70
N ALA A 31 -10.13 2.34 3.43
CA ALA A 31 -9.21 1.22 3.38
C ALA A 31 -9.02 0.90 1.89
N GLU A 32 -7.85 1.27 1.35
CA GLU A 32 -7.59 1.16 -0.08
C GLU A 32 -7.65 -0.34 -0.36
N SER A 33 -8.68 -0.77 -1.09
CA SER A 33 -8.86 -2.18 -1.37
C SER A 33 -7.65 -2.66 -2.16
N VAL A 34 -6.92 -3.66 -1.64
CA VAL A 34 -5.78 -4.23 -2.36
C VAL A 34 -6.29 -4.87 -3.65
N LEU A 35 -5.88 -4.32 -4.79
CA LEU A 35 -6.32 -4.78 -6.09
C LEU A 35 -5.46 -5.96 -6.55
N LEU A 36 -6.09 -6.90 -7.25
CA LEU A 36 -5.33 -7.88 -8.03
C LEU A 36 -4.85 -7.21 -9.30
N GLN A 37 -3.54 -7.16 -9.46
CA GLN A 37 -2.88 -6.43 -10.52
C GLN A 37 -2.60 -7.35 -11.71
N GLU A 38 -3.05 -6.91 -12.89
CA GLU A 38 -2.77 -7.60 -14.14
C GLU A 38 -1.31 -7.39 -14.59
N GLY A 39 -0.79 -8.31 -15.40
CA GLY A 39 0.53 -8.16 -16.02
C GLY A 39 1.74 -8.45 -15.11
N LEU A 40 1.53 -8.92 -13.88
CA LEU A 40 2.62 -9.33 -12.98
C LEU A 40 3.27 -10.67 -13.37
N GLY A 41 2.61 -11.46 -14.25
CA GLY A 41 3.06 -12.78 -14.66
C GLY A 41 2.09 -13.88 -14.22
N ARG A 42 2.55 -15.13 -14.23
CA ARG A 42 1.72 -16.31 -13.93
C ARG A 42 2.38 -17.26 -12.92
N HIS A 43 3.27 -16.73 -12.07
CA HIS A 43 3.84 -17.55 -11.01
C HIS A 43 2.72 -18.00 -10.07
N HIS A 44 2.72 -19.28 -9.73
CA HIS A 44 1.71 -19.90 -8.88
C HIS A 44 2.42 -20.83 -7.92
N PHE A 45 2.18 -20.65 -6.63
CA PHE A 45 2.68 -21.53 -5.59
C PHE A 45 1.48 -22.08 -4.82
N PRO A 46 1.11 -23.36 -4.99
CA PRO A 46 -0.07 -23.91 -4.35
C PRO A 46 0.08 -23.88 -2.83
N ILE A 47 -0.88 -23.27 -2.15
CA ILE A 47 -0.95 -23.24 -0.69
C ILE A 47 -2.17 -24.02 -0.19
N SER A 48 -2.10 -24.48 1.06
CA SER A 48 -3.28 -25.03 1.73
C SER A 48 -4.19 -23.88 2.16
N SER A 49 -5.19 -23.59 1.33
CA SER A 49 -6.25 -22.63 1.59
C SER A 49 -7.57 -23.11 1.00
N ASN A 50 -8.69 -22.75 1.63
CA ASN A 50 -10.03 -23.03 1.11
C ASN A 50 -10.58 -21.91 0.21
N GLY A 51 -9.84 -20.79 0.08
CA GLY A 51 -10.26 -19.61 -0.66
C GLY A 51 -9.47 -19.40 -1.94
N ALA A 52 -10.13 -19.50 -3.11
CA ALA A 52 -9.50 -19.20 -4.39
C ALA A 52 -8.90 -17.78 -4.44
N MET A 53 -9.51 -16.82 -3.75
CA MET A 53 -8.97 -15.46 -3.66
C MET A 53 -7.73 -15.37 -2.77
N ALA A 54 -7.65 -16.14 -1.67
CA ALA A 54 -6.47 -16.17 -0.82
C ALA A 54 -5.25 -16.68 -1.60
N GLN A 55 -5.42 -17.74 -2.40
CA GLN A 55 -4.40 -18.23 -3.32
C GLN A 55 -3.93 -17.14 -4.30
N ARG A 56 -4.86 -16.40 -4.93
CA ARG A 56 -4.51 -15.34 -5.89
C ARG A 56 -3.73 -14.20 -5.25
N TYR A 57 -4.13 -13.75 -4.06
CA TYR A 57 -3.42 -12.70 -3.34
C TYR A 57 -2.06 -13.17 -2.81
N PHE A 58 -1.94 -14.43 -2.39
CA PHE A 58 -0.66 -15.02 -2.01
C PHE A 58 0.30 -15.09 -3.22
N ASP A 59 -0.17 -15.55 -4.38
CA ASP A 59 0.64 -15.59 -5.60
C ASP A 59 1.10 -14.18 -6.01
N GLN A 60 0.21 -13.18 -5.95
CA GLN A 60 0.58 -11.78 -6.18
C GLN A 60 1.64 -11.30 -5.17
N GLY A 61 1.47 -11.59 -3.88
CA GLY A 61 2.43 -11.24 -2.83
C GLY A 61 3.81 -11.83 -3.09
N LEU A 62 3.89 -13.10 -3.52
CA LEU A 62 5.15 -13.74 -3.90
C LEU A 62 5.80 -13.08 -5.11
N ILE A 63 5.04 -12.80 -6.17
CA ILE A 63 5.57 -12.14 -7.36
C ILE A 63 6.15 -10.76 -7.02
N LEU A 64 5.41 -9.98 -6.23
CA LEU A 64 5.84 -8.66 -5.79
C LEU A 64 7.07 -8.73 -4.88
N SER A 65 7.15 -9.75 -4.02
CA SER A 65 8.34 -10.02 -3.21
C SER A 65 9.56 -10.31 -4.08
N PHE A 66 9.42 -11.13 -5.12
CA PHE A 66 10.50 -11.38 -6.09
C PHE A 66 10.87 -10.14 -6.91
N GLY A 67 9.91 -9.24 -7.12
CA GLY A 67 10.12 -7.92 -7.72
C GLY A 67 10.62 -6.85 -6.76
N PHE A 68 10.97 -7.20 -5.51
CA PHE A 68 11.44 -6.29 -4.45
C PHE A 68 10.42 -5.20 -4.04
N ASN A 69 9.14 -5.39 -4.33
CA ASN A 69 8.06 -4.52 -3.85
C ASN A 69 7.47 -5.08 -2.55
N HIS A 70 8.22 -4.98 -1.45
CA HIS A 70 7.84 -5.54 -0.16
C HIS A 70 6.59 -4.91 0.45
N ALA A 71 6.38 -3.61 0.25
CA ALA A 71 5.18 -2.92 0.75
C ALA A 71 3.91 -3.49 0.10
N GLU A 72 3.88 -3.65 -1.22
CA GLU A 72 2.71 -4.23 -1.90
C GLU A 72 2.57 -5.72 -1.65
N ALA A 73 3.68 -6.43 -1.50
CA ALA A 73 3.66 -7.83 -1.10
C ALA A 73 2.99 -8.00 0.27
N ALA A 74 3.35 -7.20 1.27
CA ALA A 74 2.75 -7.24 2.60
C ALA A 74 1.24 -6.97 2.53
N ARG A 75 0.81 -5.93 1.80
CA ARG A 75 -0.62 -5.65 1.57
C ARG A 75 -1.36 -6.83 0.93
N SER A 76 -0.73 -7.49 -0.04
CA SER A 76 -1.31 -8.66 -0.71
C SER A 76 -1.43 -9.86 0.23
N PHE A 77 -0.42 -10.13 1.06
CA PHE A 77 -0.48 -11.21 2.05
C PHE A 77 -1.54 -10.96 3.14
N GLN A 78 -1.66 -9.72 3.63
CA GLN A 78 -2.72 -9.32 4.55
C GLN A 78 -4.11 -9.53 3.95
N GLU A 79 -4.31 -9.15 2.68
CA GLU A 79 -5.58 -9.39 2.02
C GLU A 79 -5.84 -10.90 1.84
N ALA A 80 -4.81 -11.71 1.56
CA ALA A 80 -4.94 -13.16 1.54
C ALA A 80 -5.40 -13.72 2.89
N GLN A 81 -4.85 -13.22 4.01
CA GLN A 81 -5.29 -13.57 5.37
C GLN A 81 -6.75 -13.15 5.64
N ARG A 82 -7.19 -11.98 5.15
CA ARG A 82 -8.60 -11.56 5.27
C ARG A 82 -9.54 -12.50 4.52
N ARG A 83 -9.09 -13.09 3.41
CA ARG A 83 -9.88 -14.06 2.62
C ARG A 83 -9.87 -15.46 3.21
N ASP A 84 -8.78 -15.86 3.85
CA ASP A 84 -8.67 -17.12 4.58
C ASP A 84 -7.80 -16.95 5.83
N SER A 85 -8.48 -16.75 6.96
CA SER A 85 -7.81 -16.55 8.26
C SER A 85 -7.07 -17.78 8.78
N ASN A 86 -7.28 -18.96 8.18
CA ASN A 86 -6.55 -20.19 8.52
C ASN A 86 -5.35 -20.46 7.59
N CYS A 87 -5.09 -19.57 6.62
CA CYS A 87 -3.99 -19.72 5.67
C CYS A 87 -2.63 -19.43 6.33
N ALA A 88 -1.98 -20.46 6.89
CA ALA A 88 -0.66 -20.32 7.53
C ALA A 88 0.40 -19.69 6.60
N MET A 89 0.39 -20.06 5.30
CA MET A 89 1.32 -19.50 4.32
C MET A 89 1.12 -18.00 4.08
N CYS A 90 -0.11 -17.50 4.25
CA CYS A 90 -0.42 -16.08 4.07
C CYS A 90 0.20 -15.22 5.19
N TYR A 91 0.23 -15.72 6.43
CA TYR A 91 0.95 -15.08 7.53
C TYR A 91 2.47 -15.19 7.36
N TRP A 92 2.96 -16.37 6.96
CA TRP A 92 4.38 -16.55 6.66
C TRP A 92 4.89 -15.59 5.57
N GLY A 93 4.09 -15.39 4.51
CA GLY A 93 4.43 -14.47 3.42
C GLY A 93 4.57 -13.02 3.88
N GLU A 94 3.67 -12.56 4.76
CA GLU A 94 3.78 -11.22 5.36
C GLU A 94 5.05 -11.10 6.22
N ALA A 95 5.30 -12.07 7.11
CA ALA A 95 6.49 -12.08 7.95
C ALA A 95 7.79 -12.07 7.12
N LEU A 96 7.81 -12.80 6.01
CA LEU A 96 8.95 -12.86 5.08
C LEU A 96 9.33 -11.47 4.56
N VAL A 97 8.33 -10.65 4.17
CA VAL A 97 8.58 -9.33 3.55
C VAL A 97 8.71 -8.19 4.55
N LEU A 98 8.21 -8.37 5.78
CA LEU A 98 8.47 -7.45 6.89
C LEU A 98 9.84 -7.67 7.55
N GLY A 99 10.43 -8.86 7.37
CA GLY A 99 11.74 -9.23 7.91
C GLY A 99 12.91 -8.41 7.33
N PRO A 100 14.11 -8.57 7.92
CA PRO A 100 15.31 -7.95 7.36
C PRO A 100 15.61 -8.54 5.99
N ASN A 101 16.20 -7.72 5.11
CA ASN A 101 16.73 -8.18 3.82
C ASN A 101 18.17 -7.71 3.66
N ILE A 102 18.84 -8.16 2.58
CA ILE A 102 20.26 -7.85 2.35
C ILE A 102 20.55 -6.34 2.24
N ASN A 103 19.55 -5.54 1.88
CA ASN A 103 19.69 -4.10 1.66
C ASN A 103 19.27 -3.26 2.88
N ALA A 104 18.43 -3.80 3.76
CA ALA A 104 17.88 -3.05 4.89
C ALA A 104 17.60 -3.96 6.11
N PRO A 105 17.88 -3.47 7.33
CA PRO A 105 17.45 -4.14 8.55
C PRO A 105 15.92 -4.12 8.65
N MET A 106 15.39 -4.97 9.54
CA MET A 106 13.99 -4.94 9.93
C MET A 106 13.68 -3.65 10.70
N ASP A 107 12.57 -2.98 10.37
CA ASP A 107 12.06 -1.89 11.19
C ASP A 107 11.49 -2.46 12.51
N LEU A 108 11.94 -1.92 13.64
CA LEU A 108 11.46 -2.33 14.96
C LEU A 108 9.95 -2.09 15.12
N SER A 109 9.37 -1.14 14.37
CA SER A 109 7.94 -0.84 14.41
C SER A 109 7.07 -1.99 13.88
N VAL A 110 7.59 -2.82 12.96
CA VAL A 110 6.85 -3.92 12.35
C VAL A 110 7.13 -5.28 13.00
N VAL A 111 8.04 -5.34 13.98
CA VAL A 111 8.37 -6.58 14.70
C VAL A 111 7.11 -7.25 15.28
N PRO A 112 6.20 -6.56 15.99
CA PRO A 112 5.01 -7.23 16.53
C PRO A 112 4.12 -7.85 15.44
N GLN A 113 4.04 -7.20 14.28
CA GLN A 113 3.23 -7.66 13.15
C GLN A 113 3.86 -8.86 12.43
N ALA A 114 5.18 -8.90 12.31
CA ALA A 114 5.87 -10.03 11.67
C ALA A 114 5.80 -11.33 12.49
N PHE A 115 5.48 -11.25 13.79
CA PHE A 115 5.41 -12.39 14.70
C PHE A 115 3.99 -12.70 15.22
N SER A 116 2.96 -11.99 14.73
CA SER A 116 1.55 -12.23 15.08
C SER A 116 0.93 -13.33 14.24
#